data_AF-A0A6L7NCZ9-F1
#
_entry.id   AF-A0A6L7NCZ9-F1
#
_cell.length_a   1.000
_cell.length_b   1.000
_cell.length_c   1.000
_cell.angle_alpha   90.00
_cell.angle_beta   90.00
_cell.angle_gamma   90.00
#
_symmetry.space_group_name_H-M   'P 1'
#
loop_
_entity.id
_entity.type
_entity.pdbx_description
1 polymer ?
#
loop_
_entity_poly.entity_id
_entity_poly.type
_entity_poly.pdbx_seq_one_letter_code
_entity_poly.pdbx_strand_id
1 'polypeptide(L)'
;MVGSVVALLATVILTGPVGLLLGLAAGLVAWAVGTWAKRRVGGVTGDIYGAACETSEAVLLALAVVLTQRDPGALVSPFLALLGMTV
;
A
#
# COMPACT_ATOMS: atom_id res chain seq x y z
N MET A 1 6.31 -6.29 8.50
CA MET A 1 5.72 -7.37 7.69
C MET A 1 4.21 -7.53 7.90
N VAL A 2 3.72 -7.77 9.12
CA VAL A 2 2.25 -7.89 9.35
C VAL A 2 1.51 -6.60 8.94
N GLY A 3 2.00 -5.42 9.36
CA GLY A 3 1.41 -4.14 8.97
C GLY A 3 1.31 -3.95 7.47
N SER A 4 2.34 -4.31 6.72
CA SER A 4 2.41 -4.08 5.28
C SER A 4 1.49 -5.01 4.50
N VAL A 5 1.28 -6.23 4.99
CA VAL A 5 0.25 -7.15 4.48
C VAL A 5 -1.15 -6.57 4.76
N VAL A 6 -1.39 -6.07 5.98
CA VAL A 6 -2.66 -5.45 6.34
C VAL A 6 -2.95 -4.21 5.49
N ALA A 7 -1.94 -3.35 5.28
CA ALA A 7 -2.07 -2.18 4.41
C ALA A 7 -2.37 -2.58 2.96
N LEU A 8 -1.68 -3.59 2.42
CA LEU A 8 -1.96 -4.09 1.08
C LEU A 8 -3.40 -4.62 0.97
N LEU A 9 -3.83 -5.46 1.92
CA LEU A 9 -5.21 -5.96 1.96
C LEU A 9 -6.23 -4.82 2.05
N ALA A 10 -5.98 -3.82 2.91
CA ALA A 10 -6.82 -2.64 3.02
C ALA A 10 -6.91 -1.90 1.67
N THR A 11 -5.79 -1.72 0.96
CA THR A 11 -5.83 -1.09 -0.37
C THR A 11 -6.61 -1.90 -1.41
N VAL A 12 -6.50 -3.23 -1.40
CA VAL A 12 -7.29 -4.10 -2.29
C VAL A 12 -8.78 -4.04 -1.97
N ILE A 13 -9.14 -3.99 -0.69
CA ILE A 13 -10.54 -3.83 -0.27
C ILE A 13 -11.09 -2.48 -0.73
N LEU A 14 -10.30 -1.40 -0.59
CA LEU A 14 -10.74 -0.04 -0.88
C LEU A 14 -10.74 0.32 -2.38
N THR A 15 -9.85 -0.29 -3.17
CA THR A 15 -9.64 0.06 -4.59
C THR A 15 -9.88 -1.12 -5.55
N GLY A 16 -10.30 -2.27 -5.03
CA GLY A 16 -10.48 -3.49 -5.81
C GLY A 16 -9.14 -4.09 -6.30
N PRO A 17 -9.15 -4.83 -7.43
CA PRO A 17 -7.96 -5.47 -7.99
C PRO A 17 -6.82 -4.49 -8.32
N VAL A 18 -7.13 -3.22 -8.55
CA VAL A 18 -6.13 -2.15 -8.76
C VAL A 18 -5.22 -1.99 -7.54
N GLY A 19 -5.70 -2.30 -6.33
CA GLY A 19 -4.89 -2.29 -5.11
C GLY A 19 -3.71 -3.26 -5.14
N LEU A 20 -3.76 -4.32 -5.97
CA LEU A 20 -2.61 -5.21 -6.16
C LEU A 20 -1.44 -4.48 -6.86
N LEU A 21 -1.74 -3.55 -7.77
CA LEU A 21 -0.72 -2.72 -8.43
C LEU A 21 -0.07 -1.75 -7.44
N LEU A 22 -0.79 -1.32 -6.40
CA LEU A 22 -0.20 -0.50 -5.34
C LEU A 22 0.87 -1.27 -4.54
N GLY A 23 0.79 -2.61 -4.48
CA GLY A 23 1.85 -3.45 -3.93
C GLY A 23 3.21 -3.27 -4.64
N LEU A 24 3.21 -2.96 -5.94
CA LEU A 24 4.43 -2.62 -6.68
C LEU A 24 5.01 -1.29 -6.20
N ALA A 25 4.15 -0.31 -5.91
CA ALA A 25 4.57 0.98 -5.36
C ALA A 25 5.19 0.78 -3.96
N ALA A 26 4.60 -0.07 -3.11
CA ALA A 26 5.17 -0.42 -1.81
C ALA A 26 6.56 -1.07 -1.96
N GLY A 27 6.72 -2.02 -2.88
CA GLY A 27 8.02 -2.63 -3.18
C GLY A 27 9.06 -1.61 -3.65
N LEU A 28 8.65 -0.67 -4.50
CA LEU A 28 9.52 0.41 -4.98
C LEU A 28 9.95 1.34 -3.83
N VAL A 29 9.03 1.70 -2.94
CA VAL A 29 9.32 2.52 -1.74
C VAL A 29 10.31 1.80 -0.83
N ALA A 30 10.05 0.54 -0.49
CA ALA A 30 10.94 -0.25 0.36
C ALA A 30 12.35 -0.38 -0.26
N TRP A 31 12.43 -0.62 -1.57
CA TRP A 31 13.70 -0.67 -2.29
C TRP A 31 14.42 0.67 -2.30
N ALA A 32 13.71 1.78 -2.53
CA ALA A 32 14.27 3.12 -2.53
C ALA A 32 14.82 3.51 -1.15
N VAL A 33 14.05 3.28 -0.08
CA VAL A 33 14.46 3.53 1.31
C VAL A 33 15.69 2.69 1.67
N GLY A 34 15.65 1.38 1.38
CA GLY A 34 16.77 0.48 1.65
C GLY A 34 18.05 0.86 0.89
N THR A 35 17.92 1.21 -0.40
CA THR A 35 19.05 1.65 -1.23
C THR A 35 19.62 2.98 -0.76
N TRP A 36 18.76 3.94 -0.42
CA TRP A 36 19.16 5.23 0.10
C TRP A 36 19.90 5.09 1.44
N ALA A 37 19.36 4.29 2.36
CA ALA A 37 19.97 4.05 3.65
C ALA A 37 21.31 3.29 3.53
N LYS A 38 21.39 2.27 2.67
CA LYS A 38 22.65 1.55 2.39
C LYS A 38 23.75 2.48 1.90
N ARG A 39 23.42 3.47 1.06
CA ARG A 39 24.37 4.47 0.55
C ARG A 39 24.81 5.50 1.61
N ARG A 40 23.98 5.76 2.63
CA ARG A 40 24.23 6.76 3.66
C ARG A 40 24.92 6.20 4.90
N VAL A 41 24.51 5.02 5.33
CA VAL A 41 24.92 4.41 6.62
C VAL A 41 25.79 3.16 6.42
N GLY A 42 26.01 2.74 5.18
CA GLY A 42 26.85 1.59 4.84
C GLY A 42 26.18 0.23 5.04
N GLY A 43 24.90 0.19 5.41
CA GLY A 43 24.16 -1.05 5.66
C GLY A 43 22.66 -0.85 5.82
N VAL A 44 21.96 -1.94 6.11
CA VAL A 44 20.52 -1.95 6.39
C VAL A 44 20.30 -2.64 7.74
N THR A 45 19.92 -1.86 8.75
CA THR A 45 19.66 -2.30 10.12
C THR A 45 18.17 -2.57 10.34
N GLY A 46 17.80 -3.14 11.48
CA GLY A 46 16.40 -3.35 11.87
C GLY A 46 15.55 -2.08 11.78
N ASP A 47 16.06 -0.95 12.25
CA ASP A 47 15.36 0.33 12.21
C ASP A 47 15.07 0.80 10.78
N ILE A 48 15.99 0.54 9.84
CA ILE A 48 15.79 0.86 8.43
C ILE A 48 14.69 -0.03 7.82
N TYR A 49 14.63 -1.31 8.19
CA TYR A 49 13.53 -2.19 7.77
C TYR A 49 12.18 -1.77 8.38
N GLY A 50 12.19 -1.34 9.64
CA GLY A 50 11.00 -0.79 10.31
C GLY A 50 10.48 0.45 9.60
N ALA A 51 11.35 1.45 9.39
CA ALA A 51 11.03 2.68 8.67
C ALA A 51 10.57 2.39 7.23
N ALA A 52 11.20 1.44 6.53
CA ALA A 52 10.78 1.06 5.19
C ALA A 52 9.37 0.44 5.18
N CYS A 53 9.00 -0.37 6.18
CA CYS A 53 7.64 -0.90 6.31
C CYS A 53 6.63 0.23 6.54
N GLU A 54 6.85 1.08 7.55
CA GLU A 54 5.94 2.17 7.89
C GLU A 54 5.77 3.17 6.75
N THR A 55 6.86 3.50 6.05
CA THR A 55 6.81 4.40 4.89
C THR A 55 6.02 3.75 3.74
N SER A 56 6.22 2.46 3.50
CA SER A 56 5.48 1.73 2.45
C SER A 56 3.99 1.65 2.77
N GLU A 57 3.62 1.42 4.03
CA GLU A 57 2.24 1.42 4.51
C GLU A 57 1.58 2.80 4.36
N ALA A 58 2.27 3.87 4.74
CA ALA A 58 1.79 5.23 4.59
C ALA A 58 1.55 5.61 3.11
N VAL A 59 2.48 5.24 2.22
CA VAL A 59 2.35 5.49 0.78
C VAL A 59 1.18 4.70 0.18
N LEU A 60 1.03 3.42 0.52
CA LEU A 60 -0.09 2.59 0.08
C LEU A 60 -1.44 3.23 0.44
N LEU A 61 -1.62 3.60 1.70
CA LEU A 61 -2.86 4.19 2.19
C LEU A 61 -3.11 5.57 1.56
N ALA A 62 -2.08 6.41 1.41
CA ALA A 62 -2.21 7.70 0.74
C ALA A 62 -2.65 7.55 -0.74
N LEU A 63 -2.04 6.61 -1.47
CA LEU A 63 -2.42 6.33 -2.85
C LEU A 63 -3.84 5.78 -2.96
N ALA A 64 -4.24 4.88 -2.05
CA ALA A 64 -5.61 4.38 -2.00
C ALA A 64 -6.63 5.51 -1.76
N VAL A 65 -6.33 6.48 -0.89
CA VAL A 65 -7.18 7.67 -0.69
C VAL A 65 -7.27 8.50 -1.97
N VAL A 66 -6.14 8.76 -2.65
CA VAL A 66 -6.15 9.53 -3.90
C VAL A 66 -6.97 8.85 -5.00
N LEU A 67 -6.86 7.52 -5.13
CA LEU A 67 -7.61 6.75 -6.11
C LEU A 67 -9.11 6.73 -5.81
N THR A 68 -9.49 6.58 -4.54
CA THR A 68 -10.90 6.54 -4.12
C THR A 68 -11.58 7.91 -4.20
N GLN A 69 -10.84 9.01 -4.07
CA GLN A 69 -11.38 10.37 -4.27
C GLN A 69 -11.73 10.69 -5.73
N ARG A 70 -11.13 9.99 -6.69
CA ARG A 70 -11.38 10.22 -8.12
C ARG A 70 -12.71 9.59 -8.57
N ASP A 71 -13.13 8.48 -7.96
CA ASP A 71 -14.38 7.77 -8.25
C ASP A 71 -15.02 7.25 -6.96
N PRO A 72 -15.97 7.98 -6.33
CA PRO A 72 -16.62 7.54 -5.10
C PRO A 72 -17.37 6.21 -5.25
N GLY A 73 -17.82 5.87 -6.47
CA GLY A 73 -18.45 4.59 -6.79
C GLY A 73 -17.50 3.39 -6.71
N ALA A 74 -16.18 3.60 -6.79
CA ALA A 74 -15.17 2.55 -6.68
C ALA A 74 -14.97 2.05 -5.24
N LEU A 75 -15.36 2.83 -4.22
CA LEU A 75 -15.40 2.38 -2.82
C LEU A 75 -16.56 1.41 -2.56
N VAL A 76 -17.66 1.58 -3.30
CA VAL A 76 -18.92 0.89 -3.04
C VAL A 76 -18.99 -0.42 -3.84
N SER A 77 -18.50 -0.44 -5.07
CA SER A 77 -18.59 -1.61 -5.96
C SER A 77 -17.89 -2.89 -5.46
N PRO A 78 -16.67 -2.88 -4.90
CA PRO A 78 -16.06 -4.09 -4.34
C PRO A 78 -16.74 -4.54 -3.03
N PHE A 79 -17.24 -3.61 -2.22
CA PHE A 79 -17.96 -3.92 -0.98
C PHE A 79 -19.35 -4.53 -1.26
N LEU A 80 -20.08 -3.96 -2.22
CA LEU A 80 -21.35 -4.51 -2.72
C LEU A 80 -21.14 -5.86 -3.42
N ALA A 81 -20.08 -6.02 -4.22
CA ALA A 81 -19.73 -7.30 -4.82
C ALA A 81 -19.39 -8.38 -3.78
N LEU A 82 -18.70 -8.01 -2.69
CA LEU A 82 -18.41 -8.92 -1.57
C LEU A 82 -19.68 -9.30 -0.80
N LEU A 83 -20.66 -8.39 -0.71
CA LEU A 83 -21.97 -8.61 -0.09
C LEU A 83 -23.00 -9.25 -1.04
N GLY A 84 -22.63 -9.55 -2.29
CA GLY A 84 -23.52 -10.14 -3.29
C GLY A 84 -24.62 -9.19 -3.81
N MET A 85 -24.46 -7.89 -3.64
CA MET A 85 -25.41 -6.86 -4.08
C MET A 85 -24.93 -6.27 -5.41
N THR A 86 -25.72 -6.39 -6.48
CA THR A 86 -25.43 -5.75 -7.78
C THR A 86 -26.06 -4.35 -7.83
N VAL A 87 -25.31 -3.36 -8.32
CA VAL A 87 -25.84 -2.02 -8.66
C VAL A 87 -26.66 -2.09 -9.95
#